data_AF-A0A8C4RAN3-F1
#
_entry.id   AF-A0A8C4RAN3-F1
#
_cell.length_a   1.000
_cell.length_b   1.000
_cell.length_c   1.000
_cell.angle_alpha   90.00
_cell.angle_beta   90.00
_cell.angle_gamma   90.00
#
_symmetry.space_group_name_H-M   'P 1'
#
loop_
_entity.id
_entity.type
_entity.pdbx_description
1 polymer ?
#
loop_
_entity_poly.entity_id
_entity_poly.type
_entity_poly.pdbx_seq_one_letter_code
_entity_poly.pdbx_strand_id
1 'polypeptide(L)'
;MPACLPACIRPAINSWPPGDNTKCDHLLAFFVHWTPEAYSLEGSEAGRNGGFVLLEKAKELEIIDDYFKDREWEVLSVNEYHHRIDEINAEELCSLCERLQIVTTNESKRRGNIAVASMDVGPDANKPTLKGDSAILEPEHIEKLTVELPPRTVGYPWTLLYSTSEHGMSLKTLYRTMSNTDAPVLLVIKDTDKQVFGALASDPFKVSDHFFGTGETFLFAFNPAFKSYKWTGENMFFIKGDMDSLAIGGGSGQFGLWLDEDLYHGRSHFCKTFNNDTLSKKEDFFIQELECWVFE
;
A
#
# COMPACT_ATOMS: atom_id res chain seq x y z
N MET A 1 17.47 19.60 17.80
CA MET A 1 16.28 18.77 18.05
C MET A 1 16.35 17.60 17.08
N PRO A 2 16.10 16.35 17.50
CA PRO A 2 16.30 15.20 16.62
C PRO A 2 15.20 15.15 15.55
N ALA A 3 15.61 15.01 14.30
CA ALA A 3 14.72 14.84 13.16
C ALA A 3 14.05 13.45 13.25
N CYS A 4 12.72 13.42 13.09
CA CYS A 4 11.95 12.19 13.05
C CYS A 4 12.08 11.52 11.67
N LEU A 5 12.64 10.32 11.62
CA LEU A 5 12.61 9.45 10.44
C LEU A 5 11.17 8.96 10.14
N PRO A 6 10.81 8.72 8.86
CA PRO A 6 9.56 8.06 8.49
C PRO A 6 9.41 6.70 9.21
N ALA A 7 8.20 6.42 9.71
CA ALA A 7 7.89 5.24 10.54
C ALA A 7 8.21 3.88 9.87
N CYS A 8 8.39 3.87 8.55
CA CYS A 8 8.72 2.71 7.74
C CYS A 8 10.17 2.19 7.93
N ILE A 9 11.07 3.02 8.49
CA ILE A 9 12.52 2.77 8.48
C ILE A 9 13.05 2.29 9.85
N ARG A 10 12.31 2.54 10.94
CA ARG A 10 12.69 2.11 12.31
C ARG A 10 12.89 0.60 12.50
N PRO A 11 12.14 -0.30 11.83
CA PRO A 11 12.31 -1.73 12.02
C PRO A 11 13.59 -2.29 11.38
N ALA A 12 14.09 -1.65 10.31
CA ALA A 12 15.25 -2.11 9.55
C ALA A 12 16.59 -1.77 10.23
N ILE A 13 16.61 -0.73 11.09
CA ILE A 13 17.81 -0.29 11.82
C ILE A 13 18.03 -1.15 13.07
N ASN A 14 16.96 -1.64 13.70
CA ASN A 14 17.02 -2.40 14.95
C ASN A 14 17.34 -3.89 14.79
N SER A 15 17.38 -4.41 13.56
CA SER A 15 17.71 -5.81 13.26
C SER A 15 19.20 -6.06 12.97
N TRP A 16 20.04 -5.01 13.03
CA TRP A 16 21.47 -5.11 12.77
C TRP A 16 22.26 -5.51 14.03
N PRO A 17 23.19 -6.48 13.97
CA PRO A 17 24.11 -6.74 15.08
C PRO A 17 24.91 -5.47 15.46
N PRO A 18 25.14 -5.21 16.76
CA PRO A 18 25.85 -4.02 17.22
C PRO A 18 27.33 -4.10 16.84
N GLY A 19 27.78 -3.28 15.89
CA GLY A 19 29.21 -3.24 15.56
C GLY A 19 29.66 -2.40 14.35
N ASP A 20 28.78 -1.89 13.49
CA ASP A 20 29.22 -1.24 12.24
C ASP A 20 28.49 0.10 12.00
N ASN A 21 28.84 1.11 12.80
CA ASN A 21 28.18 2.42 12.82
C ASN A 21 28.35 3.21 11.51
N THR A 22 29.37 2.94 10.71
CA THR A 22 29.59 3.64 9.44
C THR A 22 28.54 3.29 8.39
N LYS A 23 28.05 2.04 8.36
CA LYS A 23 27.05 1.57 7.38
C LYS A 23 25.65 2.15 7.60
N CYS A 24 25.27 2.38 8.85
CA CYS A 24 24.01 3.05 9.19
C CYS A 24 24.00 4.50 8.71
N ASP A 25 25.12 5.21 8.83
CA ASP A 25 25.22 6.62 8.45
C ASP A 25 25.10 6.82 6.93
N HIS A 26 25.65 5.91 6.12
CA HIS A 26 25.53 5.96 4.66
C HIS A 26 24.11 5.67 4.15
N LEU A 27 23.39 4.73 4.78
CA LEU A 27 21.99 4.46 4.45
C LEU A 27 21.07 5.60 4.90
N LEU A 28 21.34 6.20 6.06
CA LEU A 28 20.63 7.40 6.49
C LEU A 28 20.87 8.56 5.52
N ALA A 29 22.12 8.77 5.09
CA ALA A 29 22.46 9.77 4.09
C ALA A 29 21.71 9.52 2.77
N PHE A 30 21.63 8.27 2.30
CA PHE A 30 20.84 7.90 1.12
C PHE A 30 19.36 8.27 1.26
N PHE A 31 18.71 7.91 2.37
CA PHE A 31 17.30 8.23 2.60
C PHE A 31 17.02 9.72 2.80
N VAL A 32 17.98 10.48 3.36
CA VAL A 32 17.88 11.94 3.52
C VAL A 32 18.00 12.66 2.17
N HIS A 33 18.79 12.13 1.23
CA HIS A 33 19.02 12.75 -0.08
C HIS A 33 18.04 12.30 -1.18
N TRP A 34 17.25 11.25 -0.94
CA TRP A 34 16.32 10.72 -1.92
C TRP A 34 15.10 11.65 -2.10
N THR A 35 14.91 12.17 -3.31
CA THR A 35 13.75 13.00 -3.70
C THR A 35 12.89 12.25 -4.72
N PRO A 36 11.69 11.77 -4.35
CA PRO A 36 10.84 10.99 -5.25
C PRO A 36 10.23 11.81 -6.41
N GLU A 37 10.26 13.15 -6.32
CA GLU A 37 9.54 14.04 -7.23
C GLU A 37 10.34 14.45 -8.49
N ALA A 38 11.60 14.00 -8.64
CA ALA A 38 12.39 14.27 -9.86
C ALA A 38 11.94 13.47 -11.09
N TYR A 39 10.90 12.64 -10.98
CA TYR A 39 10.46 11.73 -12.05
C TYR A 39 8.94 11.72 -12.28
N SER A 40 8.29 12.89 -12.24
CA SER A 40 6.95 13.04 -12.82
C SER A 40 7.02 13.37 -14.32
N LEU A 41 6.55 12.38 -15.09
CA LEU A 41 5.88 12.46 -16.40
C LEU A 41 6.68 12.74 -17.68
N GLU A 42 6.16 12.10 -18.72
CA GLU A 42 6.75 11.74 -20.00
C GLU A 42 6.81 12.90 -21.01
N GLY A 43 7.74 12.79 -21.96
CA GLY A 43 7.57 13.38 -23.30
C GLY A 43 8.59 14.42 -23.72
N SER A 44 9.77 14.00 -24.19
CA SER A 44 10.36 14.52 -25.44
C SER A 44 11.61 13.72 -25.82
N GLU A 45 11.66 13.37 -27.10
CA GLU A 45 12.69 12.57 -27.73
C GLU A 45 14.02 13.32 -27.90
N ALA A 46 15.08 12.52 -27.86
CA ALA A 46 16.37 12.70 -28.53
C ALA A 46 17.32 13.81 -28.06
N GLY A 47 18.47 13.36 -27.52
CA GLY A 47 19.76 14.01 -27.77
C GLY A 47 20.52 14.46 -26.52
N ARG A 48 21.28 13.54 -25.92
CA ARG A 48 22.38 13.90 -25.01
C ARG A 48 23.39 14.81 -25.72
N ASN A 49 23.58 16.02 -25.20
CA ASN A 49 24.89 16.56 -24.90
C ASN A 49 24.74 17.62 -23.80
N GLY A 50 25.50 17.45 -22.73
CA GLY A 50 25.44 18.30 -21.54
C GLY A 50 25.87 19.74 -21.82
N GLY A 51 25.29 20.66 -21.04
CA GLY A 51 25.66 22.06 -21.01
C GLY A 51 24.49 22.92 -20.54
N PHE A 52 24.66 23.57 -19.39
CA PHE A 52 23.69 24.50 -18.80
C PHE A 52 23.20 25.56 -19.80
N VAL A 53 21.91 25.92 -19.75
CA VAL A 53 21.38 27.12 -20.41
C VAL A 53 20.68 27.99 -19.35
N LEU A 54 21.27 29.15 -19.07
CA LEU A 54 20.64 30.23 -18.32
C LEU A 54 19.58 30.90 -19.19
N LEU A 55 18.35 31.04 -18.70
CA LEU A 55 17.38 31.99 -19.24
C LEU A 55 17.14 33.10 -18.22
N GLU A 56 17.46 34.33 -18.64
CA GLU A 56 17.24 35.56 -17.86
C GLU A 56 15.76 35.81 -17.62
N LYS A 57 15.48 36.34 -16.42
CA LYS A 57 14.16 36.67 -15.88
C LYS A 57 13.35 37.61 -16.77
N ALA A 58 12.06 37.31 -16.93
CA ALA A 58 11.01 38.30 -16.70
C ALA A 58 9.63 37.66 -16.43
N LYS A 59 9.10 38.01 -15.24
CA LYS A 59 7.69 38.21 -14.84
C LYS A 59 6.81 37.02 -14.44
N GLU A 60 6.50 37.06 -13.14
CA GLU A 60 5.24 36.69 -12.48
C GLU A 60 4.80 35.22 -12.57
N LEU A 61 5.28 34.44 -11.60
CA LEU A 61 4.44 33.51 -10.85
C LEU A 61 4.85 33.65 -9.38
N GLU A 62 4.10 34.48 -8.65
CA GLU A 62 3.98 34.33 -7.20
C GLU A 62 3.31 32.98 -6.92
N ILE A 63 3.60 32.43 -5.74
CA ILE A 63 3.22 31.11 -5.21
C ILE A 63 4.39 30.13 -5.29
N ILE A 64 4.68 29.54 -4.13
CA ILE A 64 5.78 28.62 -3.76
C ILE A 64 7.08 29.31 -3.28
N ASP A 65 6.98 30.33 -2.42
CA ASP A 65 8.13 30.85 -1.63
C ASP A 65 8.19 30.29 -0.19
N ASP A 66 7.27 29.38 0.18
CA ASP A 66 7.25 28.79 1.54
C ASP A 66 7.73 27.32 1.60
N TYR A 67 7.98 26.67 0.46
CA TYR A 67 8.30 25.23 0.42
C TYR A 67 9.79 24.88 0.35
N PHE A 68 10.68 25.86 0.19
CA PHE A 68 12.09 25.62 -0.13
C PHE A 68 13.11 26.10 0.92
N LYS A 69 12.68 26.44 2.15
CA LYS A 69 13.58 27.10 3.10
C LYS A 69 14.58 26.22 3.86
N ASP A 70 14.50 24.89 3.81
CA ASP A 70 15.38 24.03 4.64
C ASP A 70 15.96 22.80 3.91
N ARG A 71 16.65 23.01 2.78
CA ARG A 71 17.56 21.98 2.26
C ARG A 71 18.94 22.57 2.00
N GLU A 72 19.90 22.25 2.87
CA GLU A 72 21.32 22.51 2.63
C GLU A 72 21.79 21.59 1.49
N TRP A 73 22.02 22.16 0.32
CA TRP A 73 22.63 21.46 -0.80
C TRP A 73 24.15 21.46 -0.63
N GLU A 74 24.78 20.29 -0.56
CA GLU A 74 26.25 20.17 -0.59
C GLU A 74 26.74 20.06 -2.04
N VAL A 75 27.63 20.97 -2.45
CA VAL A 75 28.28 20.92 -3.76
C VAL A 75 29.47 19.97 -3.68
N LEU A 76 29.36 18.80 -4.31
CA LEU A 76 30.42 17.78 -4.34
C LEU A 76 31.26 17.89 -5.62
N SER A 77 32.54 17.52 -5.50
CA SER A 77 33.42 17.40 -6.67
C SER A 77 33.07 16.16 -7.50
N VAL A 78 33.40 16.17 -8.80
CA VAL A 78 33.15 15.04 -9.72
C VAL A 78 33.82 13.75 -9.24
N ASN A 79 35.01 13.86 -8.63
CA ASN A 79 35.72 12.71 -8.09
C ASN A 79 35.03 12.13 -6.85
N GLU A 80 34.53 12.99 -5.97
CA GLU A 80 33.78 12.60 -4.77
C GLU A 80 32.45 11.92 -5.15
N TYR A 81 31.80 12.40 -6.22
CA TYR A 81 30.61 11.78 -6.79
C TYR A 81 30.89 10.35 -7.30
N HIS A 82 31.98 10.15 -8.06
CA HIS A 82 32.35 8.82 -8.54
C HIS A 82 32.77 7.88 -7.41
N HIS A 83 33.50 8.38 -6.39
CA HIS A 83 33.86 7.57 -5.23
C HIS A 83 32.62 7.05 -4.49
N ARG A 84 31.62 7.91 -4.28
CA ARG A 84 30.35 7.52 -3.65
C ARG A 84 29.55 6.55 -4.52
N ILE A 85 29.62 6.65 -5.84
CA ILE A 85 29.02 5.66 -6.76
C ILE A 85 29.73 4.32 -6.68
N ASP A 86 31.05 4.31 -6.61
CA ASP A 86 31.85 3.07 -6.54
C ASP A 86 31.65 2.37 -5.19
N GLU A 87 31.48 3.12 -4.10
CA GLU A 87 31.05 2.60 -2.79
C GLU A 87 29.63 2.01 -2.83
N ILE A 88 28.71 2.62 -3.58
CA ILE A 88 27.35 2.10 -3.80
C ILE A 88 27.37 0.82 -4.65
N ASN A 89 28.33 0.68 -5.57
CA ASN A 89 28.50 -0.50 -6.44
C ASN A 89 29.33 -1.62 -5.80
N ALA A 90 29.62 -1.56 -4.49
CA ALA A 90 30.33 -2.61 -3.78
C ALA A 90 29.62 -3.97 -3.93
N GLU A 91 30.38 -5.04 -4.17
CA GLU A 91 29.85 -6.40 -4.40
C GLU A 91 28.89 -6.87 -3.30
N GLU A 92 29.08 -6.41 -2.06
CA GLU A 92 28.21 -6.73 -0.92
C GLU A 92 26.82 -6.07 -1.02
N LEU A 93 26.72 -4.85 -1.55
CA LEU A 93 25.44 -4.16 -1.77
C LEU A 93 24.70 -4.74 -2.97
N CYS A 94 25.41 -5.12 -4.03
CA CYS A 94 24.84 -5.85 -5.17
C CYS A 94 24.28 -7.21 -4.73
N SER A 95 25.01 -7.96 -3.90
CA SER A 95 24.54 -9.22 -3.29
C SER A 95 23.29 -9.02 -2.41
N LEU A 96 23.23 -7.93 -1.66
CA LEU A 96 22.06 -7.56 -0.86
C LEU A 96 20.86 -7.18 -1.74
N CYS A 97 21.08 -6.44 -2.83
CA CYS A 97 20.05 -6.09 -3.80
C CYS A 97 19.52 -7.33 -4.55
N GLU A 98 20.38 -8.28 -4.90
CA GLU A 98 19.97 -9.57 -5.50
C GLU A 98 19.13 -10.41 -4.54
N ARG A 99 19.55 -10.52 -3.27
CA ARG A 99 18.79 -11.24 -2.23
C ARG A 99 17.44 -10.60 -1.91
N LEU A 100 17.35 -9.27 -1.97
CA LEU A 100 16.13 -8.50 -1.68
C LEU A 100 15.31 -8.19 -2.94
N GLN A 101 15.71 -8.70 -4.11
CA GLN A 101 15.09 -8.43 -5.41
C GLN A 101 14.91 -6.93 -5.73
N ILE A 102 15.83 -6.09 -5.28
CA ILE A 102 15.82 -4.65 -5.55
C ILE A 102 16.47 -4.44 -6.92
N VAL A 103 15.64 -4.13 -7.93
CA VAL A 103 16.12 -3.93 -9.31
C VAL A 103 16.39 -2.45 -9.55
N THR A 104 17.60 -2.12 -10.01
CA THR A 104 17.91 -0.76 -10.48
C THR A 104 17.31 -0.53 -11.88
N THR A 105 16.85 0.68 -12.17
CA THR A 105 16.27 1.06 -13.48
C THR A 105 17.19 0.83 -14.67
N ASN A 106 18.50 0.72 -14.44
CA ASN A 106 19.49 0.41 -15.48
C ASN A 106 19.55 -1.09 -15.82
N GLU A 107 19.31 -1.99 -14.87
CA GLU A 107 19.21 -3.43 -15.12
C GLU A 107 17.92 -3.80 -15.84
N SER A 108 16.83 -3.07 -15.57
CA SER A 108 15.56 -3.18 -16.30
C SER A 108 15.75 -2.91 -17.81
N LYS A 109 16.65 -1.99 -18.18
CA LYS A 109 16.95 -1.66 -19.58
C LYS A 109 17.91 -2.64 -20.24
N ARG A 110 18.84 -3.25 -19.49
CA ARG A 110 19.76 -4.29 -20.03
C ARG A 110 19.07 -5.64 -20.23
N ARG A 111 18.09 -6.00 -19.38
CA ARG A 111 17.21 -7.15 -19.61
C ARG A 111 16.27 -6.99 -20.81
N GLY A 112 16.13 -5.79 -21.36
CA GLY A 112 15.26 -5.52 -22.51
C GLY A 112 15.71 -6.12 -23.84
N ASN A 113 17.00 -6.49 -24.03
CA ASN A 113 17.53 -6.68 -25.38
C ASN A 113 18.29 -8.00 -25.69
N ILE A 114 18.44 -8.98 -24.81
CA ILE A 114 19.04 -10.30 -25.19
C ILE A 114 18.34 -11.47 -24.47
N ALA A 115 17.72 -12.33 -25.28
CA ALA A 115 17.14 -13.67 -25.01
C ALA A 115 15.94 -13.68 -24.03
N VAL A 116 14.68 -13.82 -24.44
CA VAL A 116 14.08 -14.87 -25.30
C VAL A 116 14.92 -16.13 -25.41
N ALA A 117 15.09 -16.81 -24.29
CA ALA A 117 15.37 -18.23 -24.24
C ALA A 117 14.59 -18.82 -23.05
N SER A 118 13.31 -19.11 -23.31
CA SER A 118 12.51 -20.19 -22.70
C SER A 118 12.89 -20.61 -21.28
N MET A 119 12.40 -19.88 -20.28
CA MET A 119 11.69 -20.55 -19.20
C MET A 119 10.22 -20.50 -19.59
N ASP A 120 9.64 -21.66 -19.86
CA ASP A 120 8.20 -21.83 -20.05
C ASP A 120 7.52 -21.60 -18.70
N VAL A 121 7.42 -20.33 -18.32
CA VAL A 121 6.58 -19.87 -17.22
C VAL A 121 5.29 -19.47 -17.90
N GLY A 122 4.33 -20.39 -17.90
CA GLY A 122 2.99 -20.12 -18.40
C GLY A 122 2.42 -18.84 -17.78
N PRO A 123 1.42 -18.21 -18.42
CA PRO A 123 0.79 -16.98 -17.96
C PRO A 123 0.17 -17.04 -16.55
N ASP A 124 0.20 -18.21 -15.89
CA ASP A 124 -0.37 -18.49 -14.58
C ASP A 124 0.56 -18.23 -13.38
N ALA A 125 1.84 -17.90 -13.58
CA ALA A 125 2.80 -17.79 -12.47
C ALA A 125 2.64 -16.56 -11.56
N ASN A 126 1.80 -15.60 -11.95
CA ASN A 126 1.50 -14.41 -11.15
C ASN A 126 0.08 -14.40 -10.57
N LYS A 127 -0.66 -15.51 -10.71
CA LYS A 127 -2.00 -15.60 -10.12
C LYS A 127 -1.87 -15.92 -8.62
N PRO A 128 -2.50 -15.14 -7.72
CA PRO A 128 -2.42 -15.43 -6.30
C PRO A 128 -3.05 -16.81 -6.02
N THR A 129 -2.36 -17.62 -5.24
CA THR A 129 -2.87 -18.90 -4.80
C THR A 129 -3.90 -18.66 -3.70
N LEU A 130 -5.16 -19.05 -3.93
CA LEU A 130 -6.19 -19.05 -2.89
C LEU A 130 -6.15 -20.38 -2.11
N LYS A 131 -6.06 -20.29 -0.79
CA LYS A 131 -6.23 -21.38 0.16
C LYS A 131 -7.63 -21.26 0.78
N GLY A 132 -8.59 -21.94 0.17
CA GLY A 132 -10.01 -21.92 0.55
C GLY A 132 -10.90 -21.63 -0.65
N ASP A 133 -12.16 -22.06 -0.56
CA ASP A 133 -13.15 -21.82 -1.61
C ASP A 133 -13.86 -20.49 -1.34
N SER A 134 -13.82 -19.57 -2.31
CA SER A 134 -14.59 -18.32 -2.24
C SER A 134 -15.98 -18.50 -2.83
N ALA A 135 -17.01 -18.05 -2.13
CA ALA A 135 -18.37 -17.90 -2.62
C ALA A 135 -18.62 -16.52 -3.27
N ILE A 136 -17.72 -15.55 -3.03
CA ILE A 136 -17.86 -14.16 -3.49
C ILE A 136 -16.89 -13.79 -4.61
N LEU A 137 -15.60 -14.13 -4.46
CA LEU A 137 -14.54 -13.71 -5.37
C LEU A 137 -14.52 -14.54 -6.65
N GLU A 138 -14.68 -13.85 -7.77
CA GLU A 138 -14.52 -14.41 -9.11
C GLU A 138 -13.09 -14.09 -9.62
N PRO A 139 -12.59 -14.78 -10.66
CA PRO A 139 -11.26 -14.54 -11.20
C PRO A 139 -10.97 -13.06 -11.52
N GLU A 140 -11.96 -12.35 -12.08
CA GLU A 140 -11.83 -10.92 -12.37
C GLU A 140 -11.70 -10.05 -11.11
N HIS A 141 -12.34 -10.44 -10.01
CA HIS A 141 -12.22 -9.74 -8.73
C HIS A 141 -10.80 -9.86 -8.19
N ILE A 142 -10.25 -11.07 -8.25
CA ILE A 142 -8.91 -11.39 -7.77
C ILE A 142 -7.86 -10.62 -8.55
N GLU A 143 -7.96 -10.59 -9.89
CA GLU A 143 -7.02 -9.88 -10.75
C GLU A 143 -6.95 -8.39 -10.41
N LYS A 144 -8.12 -7.74 -10.25
CA LYS A 144 -8.20 -6.31 -9.93
C LYS A 144 -7.73 -5.99 -8.52
N LEU A 145 -8.10 -6.81 -7.53
CA LEU A 145 -7.67 -6.61 -6.14
C LEU A 145 -6.17 -6.84 -5.97
N THR A 146 -5.59 -7.83 -6.65
CA THR A 146 -4.15 -8.14 -6.53
C THR A 146 -3.26 -6.95 -6.87
N VAL A 147 -3.64 -6.11 -7.83
CA VAL A 147 -2.91 -4.90 -8.21
C VAL A 147 -2.98 -3.81 -7.13
N GLU A 148 -4.06 -3.82 -6.33
CA GLU A 148 -4.32 -2.82 -5.30
C GLU A 148 -3.73 -3.17 -3.92
N LEU A 149 -3.32 -4.41 -3.73
CA LEU A 149 -2.79 -4.88 -2.46
C LEU A 149 -1.40 -4.28 -2.16
N PRO A 150 -1.06 -4.09 -0.86
CA PRO A 150 0.27 -3.64 -0.45
C PRO A 150 1.37 -4.57 -0.95
N PRO A 151 2.57 -4.06 -1.29
CA PRO A 151 3.70 -4.88 -1.73
C PRO A 151 4.06 -6.01 -0.76
N ARG A 152 3.80 -5.83 0.55
CA ARG A 152 4.08 -6.83 1.58
C ARG A 152 3.21 -8.08 1.53
N THR A 153 2.08 -8.05 0.80
CA THR A 153 1.21 -9.23 0.63
C THR A 153 1.56 -10.03 -0.63
N VAL A 154 2.44 -9.50 -1.49
CA VAL A 154 2.83 -10.15 -2.74
C VAL A 154 3.64 -11.41 -2.43
N GLY A 155 3.31 -12.51 -3.11
CA GLY A 155 3.96 -13.81 -2.92
C GLY A 155 3.35 -14.67 -1.79
N TYR A 156 2.50 -14.09 -0.94
CA TYR A 156 1.73 -14.84 0.05
C TYR A 156 0.40 -15.34 -0.55
N PRO A 157 0.01 -16.59 -0.29
CA PRO A 157 -1.30 -17.08 -0.70
C PRO A 157 -2.38 -16.40 0.13
N TRP A 158 -3.56 -16.24 -0.46
CA TRP A 158 -4.71 -15.69 0.26
C TRP A 158 -5.40 -16.83 0.98
N THR A 159 -5.47 -16.78 2.29
CA THR A 159 -6.10 -17.81 3.12
C THR A 159 -7.45 -17.31 3.61
N LEU A 160 -8.52 -18.07 3.35
CA LEU A 160 -9.83 -17.75 3.89
C LEU A 160 -9.83 -18.01 5.39
N LEU A 161 -9.87 -16.94 6.18
CA LEU A 161 -9.81 -17.02 7.64
C LEU A 161 -11.20 -17.05 8.27
N TYR A 162 -12.14 -16.30 7.70
CA TYR A 162 -13.52 -16.23 8.20
C TYR A 162 -14.49 -16.10 7.03
N SER A 163 -15.64 -16.76 7.15
CA SER A 163 -16.74 -16.69 6.20
C SER A 163 -18.06 -16.82 6.95
N THR A 164 -19.08 -16.05 6.56
CA THR A 164 -20.41 -16.18 7.19
C THR A 164 -21.08 -17.52 6.91
N SER A 165 -20.70 -18.19 5.81
CA SER A 165 -21.18 -19.51 5.43
C SER A 165 -20.67 -20.63 6.35
N GLU A 166 -19.39 -20.59 6.75
CA GLU A 166 -18.79 -21.64 7.58
C GLU A 166 -18.82 -21.31 9.07
N HIS A 167 -18.69 -20.03 9.44
CA HIS A 167 -18.50 -19.59 10.83
C HIS A 167 -19.75 -18.93 11.44
N GLY A 168 -20.79 -18.72 10.63
CA GLY A 168 -22.01 -18.03 11.02
C GLY A 168 -21.89 -16.50 10.97
N MET A 169 -23.00 -15.82 11.29
CA MET A 169 -23.13 -14.37 11.17
C MET A 169 -23.05 -13.73 12.57
N SER A 170 -21.83 -13.64 13.12
CA SER A 170 -21.63 -13.02 14.44
C SER A 170 -20.30 -12.28 14.47
N LEU A 171 -20.37 -10.96 14.69
CA LEU A 171 -19.18 -10.10 14.79
C LEU A 171 -18.25 -10.55 15.94
N LYS A 172 -18.82 -11.07 17.03
CA LYS A 172 -18.06 -11.62 18.16
C LYS A 172 -17.24 -12.86 17.74
N THR A 173 -17.79 -13.72 16.87
CA THR A 173 -17.03 -14.83 16.30
C THR A 173 -15.93 -14.33 15.39
N LEU A 174 -16.21 -13.32 14.54
CA LEU A 174 -15.20 -12.69 13.68
C LEU A 174 -14.02 -12.16 14.51
N TYR A 175 -14.26 -11.39 15.58
CA TYR A 175 -13.17 -10.90 16.43
C TYR A 175 -12.35 -12.01 17.10
N ARG A 176 -13.00 -13.10 17.52
CA ARG A 176 -12.29 -14.26 18.10
C ARG A 176 -11.42 -14.98 17.06
N THR A 177 -11.86 -15.04 15.81
CA THR A 177 -11.04 -15.61 14.74
C THR A 177 -9.84 -14.70 14.43
N MET A 178 -10.05 -13.39 14.40
CA MET A 178 -9.02 -12.39 14.10
C MET A 178 -7.92 -12.28 15.17
N SER A 179 -8.18 -12.67 16.42
CA SER A 179 -7.17 -12.60 17.49
C SER A 179 -5.96 -13.53 17.29
N ASN A 180 -6.03 -14.46 16.33
CA ASN A 180 -4.99 -15.45 16.07
C ASN A 180 -4.11 -15.09 14.86
N THR A 181 -4.31 -13.93 14.24
CA THR A 181 -3.51 -13.45 13.10
C THR A 181 -2.92 -12.07 13.39
N ASP A 182 -1.83 -11.74 12.71
CA ASP A 182 -1.17 -10.42 12.73
C ASP A 182 -0.99 -9.87 11.29
N ALA A 183 -1.75 -10.42 10.33
CA ALA A 183 -1.68 -10.05 8.93
C ALA A 183 -2.77 -9.01 8.55
N PRO A 184 -2.59 -8.26 7.46
CA PRO A 184 -3.66 -7.47 6.86
C PRO A 184 -4.85 -8.36 6.48
N VAL A 185 -6.05 -7.82 6.64
CA VAL A 185 -7.29 -8.55 6.40
C VAL A 185 -8.02 -7.93 5.22
N LEU A 186 -8.25 -8.71 4.18
CA LEU A 186 -9.13 -8.34 3.08
C LEU A 186 -10.56 -8.79 3.40
N LEU A 187 -11.40 -7.83 3.75
CA LEU A 187 -12.83 -8.00 3.96
C LEU A 187 -13.56 -7.85 2.62
N VAL A 188 -14.31 -8.88 2.23
CA VAL A 188 -15.11 -8.93 1.00
C VAL A 188 -16.56 -9.18 1.37
N ILE A 189 -17.45 -8.33 0.87
CA ILE A 189 -18.89 -8.38 1.14
C ILE A 189 -19.62 -8.52 -0.20
N LYS A 190 -20.61 -9.42 -0.20
CA LYS A 190 -21.61 -9.53 -1.24
C LYS A 190 -22.97 -9.19 -0.64
N ASP A 191 -23.59 -8.13 -1.13
CA ASP A 191 -24.93 -7.75 -0.67
C ASP A 191 -26.04 -8.54 -1.40
N THR A 192 -27.27 -8.39 -0.91
CA THR A 192 -28.47 -9.00 -1.52
C THR A 192 -28.82 -8.44 -2.91
N ASP A 193 -28.34 -7.25 -3.25
CA ASP A 193 -28.42 -6.61 -4.57
C ASP A 193 -27.28 -7.08 -5.51
N LYS A 194 -26.51 -8.11 -5.11
CA LYS A 194 -25.40 -8.73 -5.84
C LYS A 194 -24.22 -7.78 -6.10
N GLN A 195 -24.07 -6.74 -5.28
CA GLN A 195 -22.90 -5.87 -5.32
C GLN A 195 -21.75 -6.49 -4.52
N VAL A 196 -20.53 -6.39 -5.06
CA VAL A 196 -19.31 -6.82 -4.38
C VAL A 196 -18.46 -5.61 -4.04
N PHE A 197 -18.14 -5.46 -2.76
CA PHE A 197 -17.35 -4.35 -2.23
C PHE A 197 -16.73 -4.76 -0.89
N GLY A 198 -15.88 -3.91 -0.33
CA GLY A 198 -15.26 -4.22 0.94
C GLY A 198 -14.09 -3.30 1.27
N ALA A 199 -13.16 -3.85 2.05
CA ALA A 199 -12.01 -3.11 2.53
C ALA A 199 -10.78 -4.01 2.65
N LEU A 200 -9.60 -3.44 2.43
CA LEU A 200 -8.39 -3.98 3.03
C LEU A 200 -8.16 -3.25 4.35
N ALA A 201 -8.05 -4.00 5.44
CA ALA A 201 -7.65 -3.51 6.76
C ALA A 201 -6.16 -3.78 6.98
N SER A 202 -5.40 -2.77 7.39
CA SER A 202 -3.96 -2.91 7.68
C SER A 202 -3.66 -3.81 8.88
N ASP A 203 -4.65 -3.95 9.77
CA ASP A 203 -4.60 -4.64 11.04
C ASP A 203 -5.83 -5.57 11.20
N PRO A 204 -5.71 -6.68 11.93
CA PRO A 204 -6.84 -7.55 12.24
C PRO A 204 -7.96 -6.82 12.98
N PHE A 205 -9.21 -7.17 12.67
CA PHE A 205 -10.37 -6.56 13.32
C PHE A 205 -10.42 -6.91 14.81
N LYS A 206 -10.59 -5.89 15.64
CA LYS A 206 -10.63 -6.01 17.10
C LYS A 206 -11.51 -4.92 17.69
N VAL A 207 -12.03 -5.18 18.90
CA VAL A 207 -12.72 -4.18 19.70
C VAL A 207 -11.70 -3.13 20.19
N SER A 208 -12.00 -1.86 20.00
CA SER A 208 -11.15 -0.75 20.41
C SER A 208 -11.95 0.53 20.70
N ASP A 209 -11.62 1.19 21.81
CA ASP A 209 -12.21 2.48 22.17
C ASP A 209 -11.84 3.60 21.17
N HIS A 210 -10.74 3.42 20.44
CA HIS A 210 -10.18 4.40 19.50
C HIS A 210 -10.06 3.83 18.09
N PHE A 211 -9.93 4.73 17.12
CA PHE A 211 -9.57 4.30 15.77
C PHE A 211 -8.15 3.74 15.75
N PHE A 212 -7.95 2.68 14.99
CA PHE A 212 -6.67 2.03 14.75
C PHE A 212 -6.48 1.73 13.26
N GLY A 213 -5.30 1.25 12.89
CA GLY A 213 -4.92 0.98 11.51
C GLY A 213 -3.91 1.99 10.95
N THR A 214 -3.47 1.75 9.72
CA THR A 214 -2.53 2.59 8.97
C THR A 214 -3.13 3.02 7.63
N GLY A 215 -2.43 3.91 6.93
CA GLY A 215 -2.77 4.37 5.58
C GLY A 215 -2.73 3.29 4.49
N GLU A 216 -2.32 2.05 4.81
CA GLU A 216 -2.50 0.89 3.91
C GLU A 216 -3.96 0.44 3.83
N THR A 217 -4.79 0.83 4.81
CA THR A 217 -6.23 0.56 4.78
C THR A 217 -6.87 1.28 3.60
N PHE A 218 -7.74 0.59 2.86
CA PHE A 218 -8.50 1.20 1.76
C PHE A 218 -9.85 0.52 1.57
N LEU A 219 -10.79 1.24 0.97
CA LEU A 219 -12.09 0.70 0.57
C LEU A 219 -12.11 0.39 -0.93
N PHE A 220 -12.92 -0.56 -1.36
CA PHE A 220 -13.12 -0.83 -2.78
C PHE A 220 -14.57 -1.22 -3.09
N ALA A 221 -14.98 -1.03 -4.34
CA ALA A 221 -16.26 -1.50 -4.86
C ALA A 221 -16.11 -1.94 -6.32
N PHE A 222 -16.83 -2.98 -6.75
CA PHE A 222 -16.77 -3.50 -8.12
C PHE A 222 -17.84 -2.95 -9.06
N ASN A 223 -18.91 -2.37 -8.53
CA ASN A 223 -20.05 -1.93 -9.31
C ASN A 223 -20.28 -0.41 -9.17
N PRO A 224 -20.57 0.32 -10.26
CA PRO A 224 -20.73 -0.16 -11.64
C PRO A 224 -19.40 -0.50 -12.35
N ALA A 225 -18.27 -0.10 -11.77
CA ALA A 225 -16.93 -0.48 -12.20
C ALA A 225 -16.02 -0.57 -10.97
N PHE A 226 -14.91 -1.29 -11.11
CA PHE A 226 -13.94 -1.41 -10.03
C PHE A 226 -13.33 -0.05 -9.67
N LYS A 227 -13.40 0.31 -8.39
CA LYS A 227 -12.81 1.52 -7.85
C LYS A 227 -12.20 1.23 -6.47
N SER A 228 -10.98 1.71 -6.28
CA SER A 228 -10.19 1.61 -5.06
C SER A 228 -10.07 3.01 -4.45
N TYR A 229 -10.36 3.13 -3.16
CA TYR A 229 -10.39 4.38 -2.40
C TYR A 229 -9.31 4.35 -1.33
N LYS A 230 -8.12 4.84 -1.69
CA LYS A 230 -6.97 4.90 -0.79
C LYS A 230 -7.11 6.04 0.21
N TRP A 231 -6.29 6.00 1.25
CA TRP A 231 -6.24 7.05 2.26
C TRP A 231 -5.94 8.43 1.65
N THR A 232 -6.70 9.44 2.07
CA THR A 232 -6.59 10.82 1.59
C THR A 232 -5.49 11.63 2.26
N GLY A 233 -4.97 11.16 3.41
CA GLY A 233 -4.09 11.96 4.27
C GLY A 233 -4.81 12.89 5.24
N GLU A 234 -6.13 13.04 5.17
CA GLU A 234 -6.86 14.05 5.98
C GLU A 234 -6.95 13.72 7.47
N ASN A 235 -7.08 12.43 7.82
CA ASN A 235 -7.21 11.98 9.20
C ASN A 235 -6.80 10.50 9.34
N MET A 236 -6.68 9.99 10.56
CA MET A 236 -6.29 8.60 10.84
C MET A 236 -7.45 7.73 11.34
N PHE A 237 -8.70 8.04 10.95
CA PHE A 237 -9.89 7.31 11.40
C PHE A 237 -10.16 6.09 10.51
N PHE A 238 -9.21 5.14 10.47
CA PHE A 238 -9.24 4.01 9.54
C PHE A 238 -10.23 2.94 9.96
N ILE A 239 -10.06 2.34 11.15
CA ILE A 239 -10.87 1.20 11.61
C ILE A 239 -11.27 1.46 13.05
N LYS A 240 -12.54 1.18 13.38
CA LYS A 240 -13.05 1.17 14.76
C LYS A 240 -13.96 -0.04 14.92
N GLY A 241 -13.64 -0.90 15.89
CA GLY A 241 -14.49 -2.02 16.26
C GLY A 241 -15.08 -1.80 17.63
N ASP A 242 -16.38 -1.99 17.77
CA ASP A 242 -17.10 -2.04 19.05
C ASP A 242 -17.71 -3.46 19.20
N MET A 243 -18.28 -3.76 20.38
CA MET A 243 -18.93 -5.06 20.62
C MET A 243 -20.09 -5.35 19.66
N ASP A 244 -20.75 -4.28 19.21
CA ASP A 244 -22.00 -4.36 18.46
C ASP A 244 -21.87 -3.79 17.03
N SER A 245 -20.67 -3.34 16.63
CA SER A 245 -20.44 -2.88 15.27
C SER A 245 -18.97 -2.87 14.85
N LEU A 246 -18.75 -2.93 13.54
CA LEU A 246 -17.44 -2.72 12.91
C LEU A 246 -17.55 -1.57 11.92
N ALA A 247 -16.65 -0.59 12.02
CA ALA A 247 -16.64 0.60 11.18
C ALA A 247 -15.27 0.80 10.51
N ILE A 248 -15.28 1.18 9.24
CA ILE A 248 -14.09 1.47 8.43
C ILE A 248 -14.28 2.82 7.72
N GLY A 249 -13.37 3.75 7.96
CA GLY A 249 -13.33 5.10 7.41
C GLY A 249 -14.28 6.06 8.11
N GLY A 250 -13.76 7.09 8.78
CA GLY A 250 -14.54 8.08 9.52
C GLY A 250 -14.39 9.52 9.03
N GLY A 251 -14.59 10.48 9.95
CA GLY A 251 -14.28 11.90 9.74
C GLY A 251 -15.41 12.78 9.19
N SER A 252 -16.56 12.21 8.78
CA SER A 252 -17.73 12.95 8.28
C SER A 252 -18.97 12.83 9.18
N GLY A 253 -18.87 12.17 10.34
CA GLY A 253 -20.00 11.82 11.21
C GLY A 253 -20.71 10.52 10.83
N GLN A 254 -20.42 10.00 9.63
CA GLN A 254 -20.78 8.67 9.16
C GLN A 254 -19.52 7.86 8.84
N PHE A 255 -19.69 6.59 8.48
CA PHE A 255 -18.60 5.69 8.14
C PHE A 255 -18.60 5.30 6.67
N GLY A 256 -17.41 5.10 6.10
CA GLY A 256 -17.22 4.60 4.74
C GLY A 256 -17.86 3.24 4.54
N LEU A 257 -17.67 2.36 5.53
CA LEU A 257 -18.32 1.06 5.66
C LEU A 257 -18.62 0.79 7.14
N TRP A 258 -19.82 0.36 7.45
CA TRP A 258 -20.26 -0.02 8.80
C TRP A 258 -21.05 -1.32 8.74
N LEU A 259 -20.85 -2.20 9.71
CA LEU A 259 -21.53 -3.49 9.85
C LEU A 259 -22.05 -3.65 11.29
N ASP A 260 -23.21 -4.29 11.44
CA ASP A 260 -23.82 -4.59 12.75
C ASP A 260 -23.25 -5.85 13.43
N GLU A 261 -23.72 -6.13 14.65
CA GLU A 261 -23.25 -7.25 15.48
C GLU A 261 -23.55 -8.63 14.89
N ASP A 262 -24.61 -8.71 14.08
CA ASP A 262 -25.09 -9.93 13.45
C ASP A 262 -24.51 -10.11 12.03
N LEU A 263 -23.63 -9.21 11.56
CA LEU A 263 -23.08 -9.22 10.20
C LEU A 263 -24.18 -9.39 9.14
N TYR A 264 -25.31 -8.73 9.35
CA TYR A 264 -26.49 -8.83 8.50
C TYR A 264 -26.88 -7.46 7.91
N HIS A 265 -26.88 -6.41 8.72
CA HIS A 265 -27.09 -5.05 8.25
C HIS A 265 -25.77 -4.33 8.09
N GLY A 266 -25.64 -3.58 7.00
CA GLY A 266 -24.52 -2.69 6.79
C GLY A 266 -24.94 -1.34 6.23
N ARG A 267 -24.05 -0.37 6.40
CA ARG A 267 -24.16 0.97 5.83
C ARG A 267 -22.89 1.39 5.13
N SER A 268 -23.03 2.15 4.07
CA SER A 268 -21.91 2.81 3.40
C SER A 268 -22.26 4.26 3.06
N HIS A 269 -21.40 5.17 3.50
CA HIS A 269 -21.52 6.60 3.21
C HIS A 269 -20.20 7.18 2.75
N PHE A 270 -20.25 8.44 2.33
CA PHE A 270 -19.06 9.25 2.13
C PHE A 270 -18.28 9.44 3.44
N CYS A 271 -16.97 9.20 3.41
CA CYS A 271 -16.08 9.54 4.51
C CYS A 271 -14.85 10.33 4.06
N LYS A 272 -14.33 11.18 4.95
CA LYS A 272 -13.15 12.02 4.66
C LYS A 272 -11.85 11.22 4.61
N THR A 273 -11.79 10.09 5.33
CA THR A 273 -10.60 9.24 5.38
C THR A 273 -10.24 8.68 4.01
N PHE A 274 -11.23 8.33 3.18
CA PHE A 274 -11.02 7.69 1.88
C PHE A 274 -11.60 8.46 0.68
N ASN A 275 -12.38 9.53 0.93
CA ASN A 275 -13.10 10.28 -0.11
C ASN A 275 -13.90 9.35 -1.03
N ASN A 276 -14.56 8.34 -0.44
CA ASN A 276 -15.27 7.31 -1.15
C ASN A 276 -16.70 7.71 -1.49
N ASP A 277 -17.22 7.17 -2.59
CA ASP A 277 -18.66 7.14 -2.83
C ASP A 277 -19.29 6.00 -2.01
N THR A 278 -20.62 5.98 -1.89
CA THR A 278 -21.34 4.81 -1.35
C THR A 278 -20.93 3.55 -2.11
N LEU A 279 -20.44 2.53 -1.39
CA LEU A 279 -19.85 1.32 -1.96
C LEU A 279 -20.90 0.36 -2.54
N SER A 280 -22.10 0.38 -1.96
CA SER A 280 -23.28 -0.38 -2.36
C SER A 280 -24.21 0.44 -3.26
N LYS A 281 -25.27 -0.18 -3.76
CA LYS A 281 -26.28 0.51 -4.57
C LYS A 281 -27.08 1.56 -3.79
N LYS A 282 -27.20 1.38 -2.48
CA LYS A 282 -27.91 2.25 -1.52
C LYS A 282 -27.04 2.42 -0.28
N GLU A 283 -27.34 3.41 0.55
CA GLU A 283 -26.61 3.64 1.80
C GLU A 283 -26.76 2.46 2.77
N ASP A 284 -27.97 1.98 2.99
CA ASP A 284 -28.23 0.74 3.75
C ASP A 284 -28.25 -0.48 2.82
N PHE A 285 -27.62 -1.57 3.24
CA PHE A 285 -27.60 -2.84 2.53
C PHE A 285 -27.73 -4.03 3.48
N PHE A 286 -28.17 -5.17 2.93
CA PHE A 286 -28.20 -6.45 3.63
C PHE A 286 -27.11 -7.36 3.09
N ILE A 287 -26.32 -7.92 3.99
CA ILE A 287 -25.21 -8.81 3.66
C ILE A 287 -25.78 -10.18 3.29
N GLN A 288 -25.42 -10.68 2.10
CA GLN A 288 -25.70 -12.05 1.71
C GLN A 288 -24.56 -12.97 2.17
N GLU A 289 -23.33 -12.61 1.85
CA GLU A 289 -22.12 -13.35 2.18
C GLU A 289 -21.01 -12.36 2.56
N LEU A 290 -20.17 -12.74 3.52
CA LEU A 290 -19.00 -11.98 3.94
C LEU A 290 -17.84 -12.94 4.13
N GLU A 291 -16.69 -12.58 3.57
CA GLU A 291 -15.44 -13.31 3.67
C GLU A 291 -14.32 -12.40 4.17
N CYS A 292 -13.43 -12.95 4.98
CA CYS A 292 -12.19 -12.30 5.39
C CYS A 292 -11.00 -13.17 4.99
N TRP A 293 -10.14 -12.60 4.16
CA TRP A 293 -8.92 -13.25 3.67
C TRP A 293 -7.69 -12.64 4.32
N VAL A 294 -6.69 -13.47 4.61
CA VAL A 294 -5.38 -13.05 5.14
C VAL A 294 -4.25 -13.52 4.23
N PHE A 295 -3.08 -12.90 4.35
CA PHE A 295 -1.93 -13.13 3.47
C PHE A 295 -0.77 -13.78 4.26
N GLU A 296 -0.77 -15.12 4.35
CA GLU A 296 0.20 -15.92 5.14
C GLU A 296 0.56 -17.30 4.55
#